data_AF-R5MC19-F1
#
_entry.id   AF-R5MC19-F1
#
_cell.length_a   1.000
_cell.length_b   1.000
_cell.length_c   1.000
_cell.angle_alpha   90.00
_cell.angle_beta   90.00
_cell.angle_gamma   90.00
#
_symmetry.space_group_name_H-M   'P 1'
#
loop_
_entity.id
_entity.type
_entity.pdbx_description
1 polymer ?
#
loop_
_entity_poly.entity_id
_entity_poly.type
_entity_poly.pdbx_seq_one_letter_code
_entity_poly.pdbx_strand_id
1 'polypeptide(L)'
;MKFEESLNKGVPTNIAVALRIKDLADIVSDKESLQAIIEKYFSKYMSFLNSLGCSSDIEYFQTLSVITDEETLEKKIIFAVNGFYNTILINLNVDNNINSYKFQKEGQKNYKEPYDSFINKIFDRIKLLSEITTPQELEKEFPMLFIKYKNKISFYNQVDKIVLELAKCDRKTRKEYKKSYNLPNIEYLKSKSQNFNIETFVSEYAATFVKLLKNKNKIFRYISKNPIEFDSICDEDKEKLELYFAYCHLEAAKLQSEYSQEYLYYVSTYFAENKDKLTSDLSIKIRSNGGLSTTDFFAIKREGDIITPSSLYDDYSSFLIKNPNLRAIDFSHLDFTGMTLKEVDAFMQEYLKDLSANWEFLPPDDRKLESEIINRIKNTTFGTTALEQEQHQKRLLELFMAKKALYDSSDPFFRIKGKNTFDGYVGYVYPNGRVVLDKFYDNASEGILADGHAVYAMSIQEFYELSKLSKSEIIRNDLCNRYVHRGNWTERVLNNEINAATSKNPSVVVRELVRKGKLK
;
A
#
# COMPACT_ATOMS: atom_id res chain seq x y z
N MET A 1 0.15 11.62 -23.16
CA MET A 1 0.66 11.49 -21.78
C MET A 1 0.26 10.12 -21.28
N LYS A 2 1.19 9.17 -21.28
CA LYS A 2 0.90 7.73 -21.37
C LYS A 2 0.30 7.16 -20.07
N PHE A 3 -0.41 6.04 -20.17
CA PHE A 3 -0.89 5.21 -19.04
C PHE A 3 0.17 4.98 -17.95
N GLU A 4 1.43 4.85 -18.35
CA GLU A 4 2.59 4.67 -17.46
C GLU A 4 2.80 5.86 -16.50
N GLU A 5 2.43 7.08 -16.89
CA GLU A 5 2.61 8.27 -16.04
C GLU A 5 1.59 8.29 -14.90
N SER A 6 0.36 7.81 -15.14
CA SER A 6 -0.61 7.58 -14.07
C SER A 6 -0.12 6.51 -13.09
N LEU A 7 0.60 5.50 -13.58
CA LEU A 7 1.09 4.41 -12.76
C LEU A 7 2.27 4.82 -11.87
N ASN A 8 3.20 5.61 -12.42
CA ASN A 8 4.50 5.95 -11.81
C ASN A 8 4.46 7.08 -10.76
N LYS A 9 3.38 7.18 -9.98
CA LYS A 9 3.24 8.20 -8.91
C LYS A 9 3.70 7.72 -7.54
N GLY A 10 4.12 8.66 -6.71
CA GLY A 10 4.57 8.43 -5.35
C GLY A 10 5.86 7.63 -5.27
N VAL A 11 6.21 7.22 -4.06
CA VAL A 11 7.50 6.56 -3.81
C VAL A 11 7.53 5.16 -4.44
N PRO A 12 8.62 4.77 -5.13
CA PRO A 12 8.88 3.40 -5.54
C PRO A 12 8.90 2.45 -4.34
N THR A 13 8.12 1.37 -4.39
CA THR A 13 8.01 0.40 -3.28
C THR A 13 8.03 -1.03 -3.79
N ASN A 14 8.48 -1.96 -2.95
CA ASN A 14 8.49 -3.40 -3.25
C ASN A 14 7.11 -4.07 -3.06
N ILE A 15 6.08 -3.30 -2.71
CA ILE A 15 4.74 -3.81 -2.48
C ILE A 15 4.01 -4.00 -3.82
N ALA A 16 3.19 -5.05 -3.88
CA ALA A 16 2.34 -5.33 -5.03
C ALA A 16 0.92 -4.79 -4.79
N VAL A 17 0.31 -4.19 -5.81
CA VAL A 17 -1.08 -3.72 -5.77
C VAL A 17 -1.89 -4.48 -6.80
N ALA A 18 -2.90 -5.22 -6.37
CA ALA A 18 -3.77 -5.96 -7.27
C ALA A 18 -4.74 -5.03 -8.02
N LEU A 19 -4.86 -5.24 -9.33
CA LEU A 19 -5.81 -4.55 -10.21
C LEU A 19 -6.83 -5.54 -10.76
N ARG A 20 -8.04 -5.05 -11.03
CA ARG A 20 -9.13 -5.85 -11.59
C ARG A 20 -9.39 -5.45 -13.02
N ILE A 21 -9.32 -6.43 -13.92
CA ILE A 21 -9.61 -6.23 -15.34
C ILE A 21 -11.01 -5.64 -15.56
N LYS A 22 -12.01 -6.11 -14.81
CA LYS A 22 -13.38 -5.63 -14.95
C LYS A 22 -13.54 -4.17 -14.56
N ASP A 23 -12.84 -3.71 -13.53
CA ASP A 23 -12.87 -2.29 -13.13
C ASP A 23 -12.14 -1.45 -14.19
N LEU A 24 -10.95 -1.89 -14.63
CA LEU A 24 -10.22 -1.23 -15.72
C LEU A 24 -11.08 -1.12 -16.98
N ALA A 25 -11.77 -2.18 -17.37
CA ALA A 25 -12.67 -2.19 -18.51
C ALA A 25 -13.87 -1.26 -18.35
N ASP A 26 -14.31 -0.94 -17.13
CA ASP A 26 -15.37 0.03 -16.90
C ASP A 26 -14.85 1.48 -16.82
N ILE A 27 -13.56 1.65 -16.58
CA ILE A 27 -12.88 2.94 -16.49
C ILE A 27 -12.43 3.44 -17.86
N VAL A 28 -11.81 2.57 -18.67
CA VAL A 28 -11.22 2.95 -19.95
C VAL A 28 -12.28 3.14 -21.03
N SER A 29 -12.02 4.08 -21.92
CA SER A 29 -12.90 4.41 -23.05
C SER A 29 -12.89 3.32 -24.13
N ASP A 30 -11.71 2.73 -24.41
CA ASP A 30 -11.56 1.63 -25.38
C ASP A 30 -11.43 0.27 -24.70
N LYS A 31 -12.59 -0.32 -24.37
CA LYS A 31 -12.70 -1.62 -23.71
C LYS A 31 -12.23 -2.78 -24.59
N GLU A 32 -12.42 -2.68 -25.90
CA GLU A 32 -12.07 -3.73 -26.85
C GLU A 32 -10.55 -3.85 -26.98
N SER A 33 -9.85 -2.71 -27.08
CA SER A 33 -8.38 -2.69 -27.08
C SER A 33 -7.79 -3.22 -25.77
N LEU A 34 -8.36 -2.83 -24.62
CA LEU A 34 -7.93 -3.37 -23.31
C LEU A 34 -8.04 -4.90 -23.28
N GLN A 35 -9.19 -5.44 -23.71
CA GLN A 35 -9.42 -6.88 -23.73
C GLN A 35 -8.47 -7.60 -24.69
N ALA A 36 -8.26 -7.06 -25.89
CA ALA A 36 -7.34 -7.61 -26.88
C ALA A 36 -5.89 -7.65 -26.38
N ILE A 37 -5.43 -6.61 -25.67
CA ILE A 37 -4.11 -6.59 -25.03
C ILE A 37 -4.00 -7.70 -24.00
N ILE A 38 -4.96 -7.79 -23.09
CA ILE A 38 -4.97 -8.78 -22.02
C ILE A 38 -4.95 -10.20 -22.62
N GLU A 39 -5.78 -10.47 -23.62
CA GLU A 39 -5.85 -11.77 -24.29
C GLU A 39 -4.55 -12.13 -25.01
N LYS A 40 -3.91 -11.17 -25.67
CA LYS A 40 -2.60 -11.33 -26.32
C LYS A 40 -1.54 -11.75 -25.30
N TYR A 41 -1.42 -11.02 -24.19
CA TYR A 41 -0.43 -11.31 -23.14
C TYR A 41 -0.76 -12.62 -22.40
N PHE A 42 -2.04 -12.87 -22.14
CA PHE A 42 -2.48 -14.12 -21.51
C PHE A 42 -2.21 -15.33 -22.40
N SER A 43 -2.43 -15.23 -23.71
CA SER A 43 -2.12 -16.30 -24.66
C SER A 43 -0.64 -16.63 -24.69
N LYS A 44 0.25 -15.62 -24.63
CA LYS A 44 1.69 -15.83 -24.47
C LYS A 44 2.01 -16.54 -23.16
N TYR A 45 1.39 -16.12 -22.06
CA TYR A 45 1.55 -16.77 -20.76
C TYR A 45 1.10 -18.23 -20.77
N MET A 46 -0.06 -18.54 -21.35
CA MET A 46 -0.54 -19.92 -21.52
C MET A 46 0.40 -20.75 -22.40
N SER A 47 0.94 -20.17 -23.48
CA SER A 47 1.93 -20.85 -24.34
C SER A 47 3.20 -21.20 -23.54
N PHE A 48 3.67 -20.28 -22.69
CA PHE A 48 4.78 -20.55 -21.79
C PHE A 48 4.46 -21.67 -20.79
N LEU A 49 3.29 -21.67 -20.15
CA LEU A 49 2.87 -22.76 -19.25
C LEU A 49 2.79 -24.11 -19.97
N ASN A 50 2.27 -24.13 -21.19
CA ASN A 50 2.22 -25.32 -22.04
C ASN A 50 3.63 -25.85 -22.36
N SER A 51 4.61 -24.96 -22.58
CA SER A 51 6.01 -25.34 -22.79
C SER A 51 6.64 -26.03 -21.57
N LEU A 52 6.10 -25.79 -20.36
CA LEU A 52 6.48 -26.48 -19.12
C LEU A 52 5.72 -27.81 -18.94
N GLY A 53 4.89 -28.20 -19.91
CA GLY A 53 4.04 -29.37 -19.86
C GLY A 53 2.88 -29.27 -18.88
N CYS A 54 2.47 -28.04 -18.53
CA CYS A 54 1.25 -27.78 -17.76
C CYS A 54 0.06 -27.70 -18.71
N SER A 55 -1.09 -28.27 -18.33
CA SER A 55 -2.29 -28.23 -19.17
C SER A 55 -2.90 -26.83 -19.23
N SER A 56 -3.31 -26.40 -20.43
CA SER A 56 -4.08 -25.18 -20.68
C SER A 56 -5.55 -25.29 -20.31
N ASP A 57 -6.07 -26.49 -20.03
CA ASP A 57 -7.49 -26.71 -19.74
C ASP A 57 -7.88 -26.34 -18.29
N ILE A 58 -6.90 -25.96 -17.46
CA ILE A 58 -7.12 -25.41 -16.12
C ILE A 58 -7.66 -23.97 -16.24
N GLU A 59 -8.60 -23.60 -15.37
CA GLU A 59 -9.07 -22.22 -15.26
C GLU A 59 -7.99 -21.36 -14.58
N TYR A 60 -7.26 -20.54 -15.35
CA TYR A 60 -6.27 -19.60 -14.79
C TYR A 60 -6.88 -18.22 -14.55
N PHE A 61 -6.61 -17.65 -13.38
CA PHE A 61 -7.02 -16.29 -13.05
C PHE A 61 -6.19 -15.26 -13.78
N GLN A 62 -6.87 -14.34 -14.46
CA GLN A 62 -6.29 -13.15 -15.06
C GLN A 62 -6.28 -12.00 -14.05
N THR A 63 -5.69 -12.21 -12.88
CA THR A 63 -5.52 -11.12 -11.90
C THR A 63 -4.32 -10.29 -12.33
N LEU A 64 -4.43 -8.96 -12.29
CA LEU A 64 -3.34 -8.05 -12.61
C LEU A 64 -2.71 -7.52 -11.33
N SER A 65 -1.44 -7.15 -11.38
CA SER A 65 -0.75 -6.48 -10.30
C SER A 65 0.16 -5.39 -10.84
N VAL A 66 0.25 -4.29 -10.10
CA VAL A 66 1.36 -3.34 -10.21
C VAL A 66 2.52 -3.87 -9.38
N ILE A 67 3.72 -3.83 -9.94
CA ILE A 67 4.99 -4.05 -9.25
C ILE A 67 5.98 -2.95 -9.63
N THR A 68 7.03 -2.76 -8.84
CA THR A 68 8.11 -1.83 -9.16
C THR A 68 9.34 -2.61 -9.63
N ASP A 69 9.98 -2.17 -10.71
CA ASP A 69 11.27 -2.70 -11.15
C ASP A 69 12.36 -2.33 -10.14
N GLU A 70 13.18 -3.32 -9.75
CA GLU A 70 14.18 -3.14 -8.70
C GLU A 70 15.31 -2.16 -9.10
N GLU A 71 15.59 -2.05 -10.40
CA GLU A 71 16.70 -1.27 -10.94
C GLU A 71 16.22 0.04 -11.57
N THR A 72 15.13 0.00 -12.34
CA THR A 72 14.63 1.22 -13.03
C THR A 72 13.68 2.04 -12.18
N LEU A 73 13.19 1.50 -11.06
CA LEU A 73 12.13 2.07 -10.21
C LEU A 73 10.79 2.30 -10.93
N GLU A 74 10.67 1.90 -12.20
CA GLU A 74 9.44 2.02 -12.96
C GLU A 74 8.43 0.98 -12.49
N LYS A 75 7.21 1.46 -12.25
CA LYS A 75 6.06 0.61 -11.99
C LYS A 75 5.58 -0.03 -13.28
N LYS A 76 5.30 -1.32 -13.23
CA LYS A 76 4.91 -2.18 -14.36
C LYS A 76 3.67 -2.99 -13.97
N ILE A 77 2.79 -3.23 -14.94
CA ILE A 77 1.67 -4.15 -14.75
C ILE A 77 2.07 -5.55 -15.20
N ILE A 78 1.81 -6.53 -14.36
CA ILE A 78 2.04 -7.95 -14.64
C ILE A 78 0.78 -8.75 -14.32
N PHE A 79 0.75 -10.02 -14.75
CA PHE A 79 -0.16 -10.97 -14.11
C PHE A 79 0.26 -11.19 -12.66
N ALA A 80 -0.69 -11.18 -11.75
CA ALA A 80 -0.41 -11.22 -10.33
C ALA A 80 0.00 -12.63 -9.87
N VAL A 81 1.05 -12.72 -9.05
CA VAL A 81 1.51 -13.99 -8.45
C VAL A 81 0.42 -14.63 -7.57
N ASN A 82 -0.39 -13.83 -6.88
CA ASN A 82 -1.54 -14.33 -6.14
C ASN A 82 -2.59 -14.96 -7.08
N GLY A 83 -2.73 -14.50 -8.32
CA GLY A 83 -3.58 -15.11 -9.35
C GLY A 83 -3.15 -16.54 -9.69
N PHE A 84 -1.85 -16.81 -9.73
CA PHE A 84 -1.31 -18.17 -9.87
C PHE A 84 -1.71 -19.07 -8.70
N TYR A 85 -1.58 -18.61 -7.46
CA TYR A 85 -1.97 -19.41 -6.30
C TYR A 85 -3.50 -19.58 -6.22
N ASN A 86 -4.28 -18.52 -6.47
CA ASN A 86 -5.74 -18.60 -6.50
C ASN A 86 -6.25 -19.58 -7.55
N THR A 87 -5.57 -19.69 -8.70
CA THR A 87 -5.83 -20.71 -9.72
C THR A 87 -5.74 -22.11 -9.10
N ILE A 88 -4.65 -22.40 -8.39
CA ILE A 88 -4.44 -23.71 -7.75
C ILE A 88 -5.49 -23.95 -6.66
N LEU A 89 -5.72 -22.95 -5.79
CA LEU A 89 -6.64 -23.07 -4.66
C LEU A 89 -8.06 -23.38 -5.07
N ILE A 90 -8.57 -22.68 -6.09
CA ILE A 90 -9.95 -22.81 -6.53
C ILE A 90 -10.17 -24.11 -7.32
N ASN A 91 -9.20 -24.51 -8.15
CA ASN A 91 -9.31 -25.78 -8.85
C ASN A 91 -9.17 -26.99 -7.90
N LEU A 92 -8.29 -26.92 -6.90
CA LEU A 92 -8.10 -28.00 -5.91
C LEU A 92 -9.06 -27.93 -4.70
N ASN A 93 -9.89 -26.90 -4.62
CA ASN A 93 -10.83 -26.65 -3.53
C ASN A 93 -10.14 -26.75 -2.15
N VAL A 94 -8.95 -26.13 -1.99
CA VAL A 94 -8.04 -26.41 -0.87
C VAL A 94 -8.64 -26.11 0.50
N ASP A 95 -9.42 -25.04 0.60
CA ASP A 95 -10.06 -24.63 1.84
C ASP A 95 -11.51 -25.11 1.96
N ASN A 96 -11.99 -25.99 1.06
CA ASN A 96 -13.40 -26.35 0.92
C ASN A 96 -14.36 -25.14 0.75
N ASN A 97 -13.80 -23.99 0.37
CA ASN A 97 -14.51 -22.71 0.32
C ASN A 97 -15.59 -22.65 -0.77
N ILE A 98 -15.61 -23.57 -1.73
CA ILE A 98 -16.67 -23.62 -2.76
C ILE A 98 -17.94 -24.29 -2.21
N ASN A 99 -17.79 -25.28 -1.34
CA ASN A 99 -18.93 -25.99 -0.72
C ASN A 99 -19.54 -25.20 0.45
N SER A 100 -18.78 -24.27 1.05
CA SER A 100 -19.32 -23.29 1.98
C SER A 100 -19.60 -21.99 1.22
N TYR A 101 -20.85 -21.50 1.23
CA TYR A 101 -21.23 -20.16 0.74
C TYR A 101 -20.50 -18.98 1.47
N LYS A 102 -19.42 -19.24 2.21
CA LYS A 102 -18.63 -18.29 3.00
C LYS A 102 -17.55 -17.54 2.23
N PHE A 103 -17.34 -17.80 0.94
CA PHE A 103 -16.51 -16.92 0.09
C PHE A 103 -17.05 -15.47 0.04
N GLN A 104 -18.31 -15.24 0.45
CA GLN A 104 -19.03 -13.98 0.25
C GLN A 104 -19.14 -13.07 1.49
N LYS A 105 -18.76 -13.52 2.69
CA LYS A 105 -18.98 -12.75 3.94
C LYS A 105 -17.72 -12.38 4.71
N GLU A 106 -16.63 -13.10 4.52
CA GLU A 106 -15.38 -12.78 5.19
C GLU A 106 -14.37 -12.42 4.11
N GLY A 107 -14.35 -11.13 3.76
CA GLY A 107 -13.21 -10.55 3.07
C GLY A 107 -11.95 -11.01 3.80
N GLN A 108 -11.07 -11.69 3.06
CA GLN A 108 -9.71 -12.08 3.44
C GLN A 108 -9.46 -11.95 4.95
N LYS A 109 -9.97 -12.90 5.76
CA LYS A 109 -9.35 -13.10 7.07
C LYS A 109 -7.87 -13.28 6.77
N ASN A 110 -7.03 -12.44 7.37
CA ASN A 110 -5.58 -12.50 7.27
C ASN A 110 -5.14 -13.90 7.72
N TYR A 111 -5.11 -14.84 6.77
CA TYR A 111 -4.50 -16.15 6.95
C TYR A 111 -3.00 -15.88 6.97
N LYS A 112 -2.48 -15.51 8.14
CA LYS A 112 -1.06 -15.64 8.47
C LYS A 112 -0.75 -17.13 8.69
N GLU A 113 -1.12 -17.98 7.74
CA GLU A 113 -0.66 -19.36 7.74
C GLU A 113 0.79 -19.37 7.21
N PRO A 114 1.73 -20.06 7.90
CA PRO A 114 3.08 -20.21 7.39
C PRO A 114 3.06 -20.79 5.98
N TYR A 115 3.89 -20.25 5.09
CA TYR A 115 3.95 -20.64 3.68
C TYR A 115 4.09 -22.17 3.50
N ASP A 116 4.91 -22.82 4.31
CA ASP A 116 5.12 -24.27 4.23
C ASP A 116 3.85 -25.06 4.59
N SER A 117 3.09 -24.62 5.59
CA SER A 117 1.80 -25.23 5.95
C SER A 117 0.79 -25.09 4.80
N PHE A 118 0.74 -23.91 4.21
CA PHE A 118 -0.11 -23.63 3.04
C PHE A 118 0.24 -24.52 1.83
N ILE A 119 1.54 -24.65 1.51
CA ILE A 119 2.00 -25.50 0.40
C ILE A 119 1.70 -26.98 0.67
N ASN A 120 1.86 -27.44 1.91
CA ASN A 120 1.54 -28.82 2.28
C ASN A 120 0.06 -29.15 2.06
N LYS A 121 -0.87 -28.24 2.42
CA LYS A 121 -2.30 -28.40 2.12
C LYS A 121 -2.57 -28.57 0.63
N ILE A 122 -1.88 -27.82 -0.22
CA ILE A 122 -2.00 -27.96 -1.67
C ILE A 122 -1.56 -29.38 -2.10
N PHE A 123 -0.42 -29.85 -1.60
CA PHE A 123 0.07 -31.20 -1.92
C PHE A 123 -0.86 -32.31 -1.42
N ASP A 124 -1.45 -32.17 -0.24
CA ASP A 124 -2.44 -33.12 0.29
C ASP A 124 -3.67 -33.21 -0.62
N ARG A 125 -4.14 -32.06 -1.13
CA ARG A 125 -5.27 -32.02 -2.08
C ARG A 125 -4.91 -32.59 -3.45
N ILE A 126 -3.69 -32.38 -3.92
CA ILE A 126 -3.19 -33.04 -5.15
C ILE A 126 -3.17 -34.56 -4.98
N LYS A 127 -2.71 -35.05 -3.82
CA LYS A 127 -2.69 -36.47 -3.51
C LYS A 127 -4.11 -37.04 -3.48
N LEU A 128 -5.02 -36.39 -2.78
CA LEU A 128 -6.43 -36.78 -2.77
C LEU A 128 -7.03 -36.80 -4.17
N LEU A 129 -6.74 -35.80 -5.02
CA LEU A 129 -7.20 -35.78 -6.41
C LEU A 129 -6.76 -37.04 -7.18
N SER A 130 -5.53 -37.50 -6.97
CA SER A 130 -5.02 -38.71 -7.63
C SER A 130 -5.66 -40.01 -7.15
N GLU A 131 -6.35 -39.99 -6.00
CA GLU A 131 -7.04 -41.14 -5.39
C GLU A 131 -8.53 -41.20 -5.80
N ILE A 132 -9.06 -40.18 -6.48
CA ILE A 132 -10.45 -40.13 -6.93
C ILE A 132 -10.71 -41.19 -8.01
N THR A 133 -11.73 -42.02 -7.80
CA THR A 133 -12.07 -43.11 -8.75
C THR A 133 -13.45 -42.95 -9.38
N THR A 134 -14.28 -42.02 -8.87
CA THR A 134 -15.64 -41.82 -9.39
C THR A 134 -15.96 -40.35 -9.70
N PRO A 135 -16.84 -40.07 -10.68
CA PRO A 135 -17.30 -38.71 -10.95
C PRO A 135 -17.99 -38.03 -9.76
N GLN A 136 -18.69 -38.80 -8.91
CA GLN A 136 -19.38 -38.28 -7.72
C GLN A 136 -18.39 -37.81 -6.65
N GLU A 137 -17.30 -38.54 -6.44
CA GLU A 137 -16.21 -38.10 -5.57
C GLU A 137 -15.56 -36.82 -6.12
N LEU A 138 -15.33 -36.76 -7.44
CA LEU A 138 -14.78 -35.56 -8.09
C LEU A 138 -15.70 -34.35 -7.91
N GLU A 139 -17.01 -34.51 -8.11
CA GLU A 139 -18.01 -33.45 -7.93
C GLU A 139 -18.00 -32.91 -6.50
N LYS A 140 -17.95 -33.80 -5.51
CA LYS A 140 -17.97 -33.44 -4.09
C LYS A 140 -16.69 -32.74 -3.66
N GLU A 141 -15.54 -33.30 -4.00
CA GLU A 141 -14.24 -32.83 -3.50
C GLU A 141 -13.67 -31.70 -4.35
N PHE A 142 -13.85 -31.73 -5.67
CA PHE A 142 -13.23 -30.82 -6.64
C PHE A 142 -14.24 -30.30 -7.68
N PRO A 143 -15.24 -29.52 -7.26
CA PRO A 143 -16.37 -29.11 -8.12
C PRO A 143 -15.94 -28.37 -9.40
N MET A 144 -14.88 -27.56 -9.35
CA MET A 144 -14.36 -26.87 -10.54
C MET A 144 -13.79 -27.84 -11.57
N LEU A 145 -13.05 -28.86 -11.12
CA LEU A 145 -12.51 -29.90 -11.99
C LEU A 145 -13.62 -30.80 -12.53
N PHE A 146 -14.67 -31.05 -11.75
CA PHE A 146 -15.83 -31.80 -12.22
C PHE A 146 -16.54 -31.13 -13.40
N ILE A 147 -16.68 -29.80 -13.39
CA ILE A 147 -17.23 -29.06 -14.53
C ILE A 147 -16.37 -29.26 -15.78
N LYS A 148 -15.04 -29.17 -15.64
CA LYS A 148 -14.10 -29.42 -16.74
C LYS A 148 -14.20 -30.86 -17.24
N TYR A 149 -14.35 -31.83 -16.33
CA TYR A 149 -14.60 -33.24 -16.66
C TYR A 149 -15.87 -33.42 -17.50
N LYS A 150 -17.00 -32.82 -17.08
CA LYS A 150 -18.26 -32.85 -17.85
C LYS A 150 -18.13 -32.22 -19.22
N ASN A 151 -17.43 -31.09 -19.33
CA ASN A 151 -17.18 -30.43 -20.61
C ASN A 151 -16.34 -31.31 -21.55
N LYS A 152 -15.32 -31.99 -21.00
CA LYS A 152 -14.45 -32.90 -21.76
C LYS A 152 -15.21 -34.16 -22.21
N ILE A 153 -16.08 -34.72 -21.38
CA ILE A 153 -17.02 -35.79 -21.78
C ILE A 153 -17.91 -35.32 -22.93
N SER A 154 -18.54 -34.14 -22.78
CA SER A 154 -19.45 -33.59 -23.80
C SER A 154 -18.74 -33.42 -25.14
N PHE A 155 -17.53 -32.87 -25.11
CA PHE A 155 -16.67 -32.73 -26.28
C PHE A 155 -16.35 -34.09 -26.92
N TYR A 156 -15.90 -35.08 -26.14
CA TYR A 156 -15.59 -36.41 -26.68
C TYR A 156 -16.81 -37.15 -27.22
N ASN A 157 -17.97 -37.01 -26.58
CA ASN A 157 -19.24 -37.53 -27.12
C ASN A 157 -19.61 -36.88 -28.47
N GLN A 158 -19.32 -35.59 -28.67
CA GLN A 158 -19.51 -34.93 -29.96
C GLN A 158 -18.51 -35.45 -31.00
N VAL A 159 -17.24 -35.64 -30.62
CA VAL A 159 -16.22 -36.25 -31.49
C VAL A 159 -16.66 -37.64 -31.95
N ASP A 160 -17.14 -38.48 -31.04
CA ASP A 160 -17.58 -39.84 -31.39
C ASP A 160 -18.80 -39.85 -32.34
N LYS A 161 -19.75 -38.93 -32.14
CA LYS A 161 -20.88 -38.74 -33.08
C LYS A 161 -20.39 -38.32 -34.46
N ILE A 162 -19.50 -37.33 -34.55
CA ILE A 162 -18.93 -36.87 -35.82
C ILE A 162 -18.16 -38.00 -36.51
N VAL A 163 -17.39 -38.79 -35.76
CA VAL A 163 -16.67 -39.96 -36.29
C VAL A 163 -17.63 -40.99 -36.88
N LEU A 164 -18.75 -41.27 -36.20
CA LEU A 164 -19.78 -42.20 -36.70
C LEU A 164 -20.48 -41.67 -37.96
N GLU A 165 -20.77 -40.37 -38.02
CA GLU A 165 -21.36 -39.74 -39.22
C GLU A 165 -20.39 -39.78 -40.40
N LEU A 166 -19.13 -39.41 -40.18
CA LEU A 166 -18.09 -39.46 -41.21
C LEU A 166 -17.83 -40.87 -41.73
N ALA A 167 -18.00 -41.90 -40.88
CA ALA A 167 -17.87 -43.30 -41.30
C ALA A 167 -18.92 -43.71 -42.36
N LYS A 168 -20.08 -43.02 -42.40
CA LYS A 168 -21.16 -43.25 -43.37
C LYS A 168 -20.99 -42.46 -44.67
N CYS A 169 -20.20 -41.39 -44.65
CA CYS A 169 -19.92 -40.56 -45.82
C CYS A 169 -18.96 -41.24 -46.81
N ASP A 170 -19.06 -40.88 -48.09
CA ASP A 170 -18.10 -41.30 -49.10
C ASP A 170 -16.73 -40.60 -48.92
N ARG A 171 -15.71 -41.07 -49.65
CA ARG A 171 -14.34 -40.58 -49.50
C ARG A 171 -14.20 -39.08 -49.84
N LYS A 172 -15.01 -38.58 -50.77
CA LYS A 172 -14.98 -37.18 -51.21
C LYS A 172 -15.58 -36.26 -50.15
N THR A 173 -16.75 -36.60 -49.62
CA THR A 173 -17.43 -35.87 -48.54
C THR A 173 -16.60 -35.85 -47.26
N ARG A 174 -15.93 -36.96 -46.89
CA ARG A 174 -14.99 -36.97 -45.74
C ARG A 174 -13.82 -36.01 -45.91
N LYS A 175 -13.29 -35.87 -47.13
CA LYS A 175 -12.19 -34.95 -47.45
C LYS A 175 -12.65 -33.50 -47.36
N GLU A 176 -13.84 -33.19 -47.85
CA GLU A 176 -14.44 -31.85 -47.74
C GLU A 176 -14.73 -31.49 -46.28
N TYR A 177 -15.34 -32.39 -45.49
CA TYR A 177 -15.57 -32.16 -44.06
C TYR A 177 -14.28 -31.90 -43.28
N LYS A 178 -13.23 -32.71 -43.51
CA LYS A 178 -11.91 -32.51 -42.87
C LYS A 178 -11.32 -31.14 -43.22
N LYS A 179 -11.57 -30.64 -44.43
CA LYS A 179 -11.06 -29.34 -44.92
C LYS A 179 -11.90 -28.16 -44.40
N SER A 180 -13.22 -28.30 -44.36
CA SER A 180 -14.15 -27.24 -43.96
C SER A 180 -14.16 -26.96 -42.46
N TYR A 181 -13.96 -27.98 -41.62
CA TYR A 181 -13.99 -27.82 -40.15
C TYR A 181 -12.59 -27.65 -39.53
N ASN A 182 -11.53 -27.63 -40.34
CA ASN A 182 -10.14 -27.54 -39.89
C ASN A 182 -9.83 -28.49 -38.71
N LEU A 183 -10.44 -29.69 -38.73
CA LEU A 183 -10.39 -30.62 -37.60
C LEU A 183 -8.95 -31.16 -37.47
N PRO A 184 -8.32 -31.06 -36.28
CA PRO A 184 -7.11 -31.81 -35.98
C PRO A 184 -7.34 -33.29 -36.27
N ASN A 185 -6.26 -34.02 -36.58
CA ASN A 185 -6.30 -35.43 -36.96
C ASN A 185 -7.39 -36.22 -36.21
N ILE A 186 -8.52 -36.50 -36.87
CA ILE A 186 -9.72 -37.03 -36.21
C ILE A 186 -9.47 -38.41 -35.59
N GLU A 187 -8.49 -39.15 -36.12
CA GLU A 187 -8.04 -40.43 -35.57
C GLU A 187 -7.34 -40.24 -34.22
N TYR A 188 -6.57 -39.16 -34.06
CA TYR A 188 -5.99 -38.77 -32.78
C TYR A 188 -7.07 -38.41 -31.77
N LEU A 189 -8.06 -37.59 -32.14
CA LEU A 189 -9.17 -37.23 -31.25
C LEU A 189 -10.02 -38.44 -30.86
N LYS A 190 -10.29 -39.35 -31.79
CA LYS A 190 -10.96 -40.62 -31.52
C LYS A 190 -10.17 -41.47 -30.53
N SER A 191 -8.86 -41.61 -30.72
CA SER A 191 -8.00 -42.37 -29.80
C SER A 191 -7.98 -41.76 -28.40
N LYS A 192 -8.04 -40.42 -28.29
CA LYS A 192 -8.14 -39.71 -27.01
C LYS A 192 -9.49 -39.93 -26.35
N SER A 193 -10.59 -39.87 -27.11
CA SER A 193 -11.95 -40.17 -26.62
C SER A 193 -12.04 -41.58 -26.03
N GLN A 194 -11.57 -42.58 -26.77
CA GLN A 194 -11.64 -43.99 -26.36
C GLN A 194 -10.85 -44.32 -25.09
N ASN A 195 -9.78 -43.58 -24.83
CA ASN A 195 -8.94 -43.77 -23.65
C ASN A 195 -9.31 -42.83 -22.49
N PHE A 196 -10.34 -42.00 -22.65
CA PHE A 196 -10.73 -41.02 -21.64
C PHE A 196 -11.64 -41.66 -20.58
N ASN A 197 -11.22 -41.52 -19.33
CA ASN A 197 -12.00 -41.92 -18.16
C ASN A 197 -11.65 -41.00 -16.97
N ILE A 198 -12.31 -41.21 -15.84
CA ILE A 198 -12.07 -40.41 -14.64
C ILE A 198 -10.62 -40.53 -14.13
N GLU A 199 -10.04 -41.73 -14.12
CA GLU A 199 -8.67 -41.98 -13.63
C GLU A 199 -7.61 -41.24 -14.45
N THR A 200 -7.73 -41.29 -15.78
CA THR A 200 -6.86 -40.55 -16.70
C THR A 200 -7.04 -39.05 -16.53
N PHE A 201 -8.27 -38.56 -16.36
CA PHE A 201 -8.54 -37.14 -16.10
C PHE A 201 -7.87 -36.66 -14.81
N VAL A 202 -8.10 -37.32 -13.68
CA VAL A 202 -7.58 -36.87 -12.39
C VAL A 202 -6.06 -37.00 -12.32
N SER A 203 -5.48 -38.04 -12.94
CA SER A 203 -4.04 -38.22 -13.04
C SER A 203 -3.37 -37.12 -13.87
N GLU A 204 -3.96 -36.74 -15.02
CA GLU A 204 -3.45 -35.64 -15.87
C GLU A 204 -3.45 -34.30 -15.10
N TYR A 205 -4.53 -34.00 -14.38
CA TYR A 205 -4.65 -32.75 -13.63
C TYR A 205 -3.76 -32.72 -12.38
N ALA A 206 -3.69 -33.81 -11.60
CA ALA A 206 -2.79 -33.93 -10.45
C ALA A 206 -1.34 -33.72 -10.89
N ALA A 207 -0.90 -34.39 -11.96
CA ALA A 207 0.44 -34.20 -12.53
C ALA A 207 0.68 -32.76 -13.00
N THR A 208 -0.35 -32.09 -13.53
CA THR A 208 -0.26 -30.68 -13.93
C THR A 208 -0.04 -29.76 -12.73
N PHE A 209 -0.79 -29.91 -11.65
CA PHE A 209 -0.59 -29.10 -10.44
C PHE A 209 0.79 -29.32 -9.81
N VAL A 210 1.29 -30.56 -9.79
CA VAL A 210 2.67 -30.85 -9.37
C VAL A 210 3.68 -30.10 -10.23
N LYS A 211 3.51 -30.09 -11.56
CA LYS A 211 4.40 -29.34 -12.48
C LYS A 211 4.34 -27.84 -12.28
N LEU A 212 3.15 -27.27 -12.05
CA LEU A 212 2.98 -25.84 -11.75
C LEU A 212 3.78 -25.46 -10.50
N LEU A 213 3.62 -26.20 -9.40
CA LEU A 213 4.33 -25.95 -8.15
C LEU A 213 5.85 -26.15 -8.31
N LYS A 214 6.28 -27.23 -8.99
CA LYS A 214 7.69 -27.53 -9.24
C LYS A 214 8.37 -26.42 -10.07
N ASN A 215 7.63 -25.78 -10.98
CA ASN A 215 8.15 -24.71 -11.83
C ASN A 215 7.79 -23.30 -11.35
N LYS A 216 7.22 -23.12 -10.15
CA LYS A 216 6.71 -21.82 -9.66
C LYS A 216 7.70 -20.67 -9.81
N ASN A 217 8.98 -20.89 -9.49
CA ASN A 217 10.01 -19.84 -9.58
C ASN A 217 10.29 -19.42 -11.03
N LYS A 218 10.26 -20.38 -11.97
CA LYS A 218 10.39 -20.07 -13.41
C LYS A 218 9.16 -19.31 -13.92
N ILE A 219 7.98 -19.67 -13.43
CA ILE A 219 6.72 -19.00 -13.74
C ILE A 219 6.73 -17.56 -13.24
N PHE A 220 7.10 -17.33 -11.97
CA PHE A 220 7.16 -15.98 -11.41
C PHE A 220 8.20 -15.13 -12.12
N ARG A 221 9.37 -15.68 -12.43
CA ARG A 221 10.38 -14.98 -13.22
C ARG A 221 9.90 -14.63 -14.63
N TYR A 222 9.14 -15.51 -15.28
CA TYR A 222 8.53 -15.21 -16.57
C TYR A 222 7.54 -14.05 -16.45
N ILE A 223 6.63 -14.10 -15.47
CA ILE A 223 5.64 -13.06 -15.21
C ILE A 223 6.32 -11.70 -14.99
N SER A 224 7.32 -11.61 -14.11
CA SER A 224 8.02 -10.36 -13.82
C SER A 224 8.78 -9.79 -15.02
N LYS A 225 9.28 -10.66 -15.92
CA LYS A 225 10.03 -10.25 -17.12
C LYS A 225 9.16 -9.94 -18.34
N ASN A 226 7.85 -10.18 -18.26
CA ASN A 226 6.94 -9.96 -19.37
C ASN A 226 5.78 -9.06 -18.89
N PRO A 227 6.06 -7.78 -18.61
CA PRO A 227 5.02 -6.81 -18.26
C PRO A 227 4.01 -6.65 -19.39
N ILE A 228 2.79 -6.28 -19.02
CA ILE A 228 1.69 -5.99 -19.93
C ILE A 228 1.79 -4.51 -20.28
N GLU A 229 2.06 -4.24 -21.54
CA GLU A 229 2.14 -2.89 -22.10
C GLU A 229 0.72 -2.40 -22.46
N PHE A 230 0.35 -1.24 -21.93
CA PHE A 230 -0.96 -0.60 -22.14
C PHE A 230 -0.85 0.68 -22.99
N ASP A 231 0.17 0.75 -23.85
CA ASP A 231 0.54 1.94 -24.64
C ASP A 231 -0.56 2.50 -25.55
N SER A 232 -1.61 1.72 -25.83
CA SER A 232 -2.74 2.13 -26.65
C SER A 232 -3.94 2.66 -25.87
N ILE A 233 -3.89 2.71 -24.54
CA ILE A 233 -4.98 3.30 -23.73
C ILE A 233 -4.88 4.84 -23.80
N CYS A 234 -6.00 5.49 -24.10
CA CYS A 234 -6.08 6.90 -24.43
C CYS A 234 -5.75 7.82 -23.24
N ASP A 235 -5.13 8.96 -23.52
CA ASP A 235 -4.81 10.02 -22.55
C ASP A 235 -6.05 10.54 -21.81
N GLU A 236 -7.23 10.43 -22.42
CA GLU A 236 -8.52 10.89 -21.87
C GLU A 236 -8.94 10.13 -20.60
N ASP A 237 -8.42 8.90 -20.38
CA ASP A 237 -8.76 8.08 -19.22
C ASP A 237 -7.85 8.32 -18.01
N LYS A 238 -6.81 9.15 -18.18
CA LYS A 238 -5.72 9.36 -17.22
C LYS A 238 -6.21 9.66 -15.80
N GLU A 239 -7.11 10.63 -15.65
CA GLU A 239 -7.58 11.07 -14.32
C GLU A 239 -8.39 9.98 -13.60
N LYS A 240 -9.20 9.23 -14.35
CA LYS A 240 -9.97 8.11 -13.81
C LYS A 240 -9.06 6.95 -13.40
N LEU A 241 -8.00 6.69 -14.18
CA LEU A 241 -7.00 5.68 -13.86
C LEU A 241 -6.21 6.06 -12.60
N GLU A 242 -5.80 7.33 -12.45
CA GLU A 242 -5.13 7.80 -11.25
C GLU A 242 -5.99 7.64 -9.99
N LEU A 243 -7.29 8.00 -10.08
CA LEU A 243 -8.26 7.81 -9.00
C LEU A 243 -8.42 6.32 -8.68
N TYR A 244 -8.47 5.45 -9.69
CA TYR A 244 -8.56 4.01 -9.50
C TYR A 244 -7.34 3.41 -8.80
N PHE A 245 -6.13 3.81 -9.22
CA PHE A 245 -4.91 3.36 -8.56
C PHE A 245 -4.84 3.85 -7.12
N ALA A 246 -5.22 5.10 -6.83
CA ALA A 246 -5.30 5.61 -5.46
C ALA A 246 -6.28 4.79 -4.60
N TYR A 247 -7.46 4.47 -5.16
CA TYR A 247 -8.43 3.58 -4.53
C TYR A 247 -7.85 2.19 -4.23
N CYS A 248 -7.20 1.54 -5.21
CA CYS A 248 -6.59 0.22 -5.02
C CYS A 248 -5.50 0.22 -3.94
N HIS A 249 -4.68 1.27 -3.88
CA HIS A 249 -3.65 1.42 -2.85
C HIS A 249 -4.28 1.62 -1.47
N LEU A 250 -5.32 2.45 -1.34
CA LEU A 250 -6.00 2.65 -0.05
C LEU A 250 -6.66 1.35 0.45
N GLU A 251 -7.31 0.60 -0.43
CA GLU A 251 -7.89 -0.70 -0.09
C GLU A 251 -6.81 -1.71 0.34
N ALA A 252 -5.68 -1.75 -0.36
CA ALA A 252 -4.54 -2.58 0.03
C ALA A 252 -3.97 -2.18 1.40
N ALA A 253 -3.87 -0.87 1.69
CA ALA A 253 -3.41 -0.35 2.97
C ALA A 253 -4.29 -0.83 4.14
N LYS A 254 -5.61 -0.89 3.94
CA LYS A 254 -6.57 -1.36 4.95
C LYS A 254 -6.49 -2.87 5.20
N LEU A 255 -6.18 -3.64 4.16
CA LEU A 255 -6.09 -5.10 4.25
C LEU A 255 -4.74 -5.56 4.86
N GLN A 256 -3.65 -4.87 4.50
CA GLN A 256 -2.29 -5.25 4.86
C GLN A 256 -1.70 -4.29 5.90
N SER A 257 -2.08 -4.46 7.16
CA SER A 257 -1.70 -3.57 8.26
C SER A 257 -0.20 -3.36 8.46
N GLU A 258 0.63 -4.31 7.99
CA GLU A 258 2.10 -4.27 8.14
C GLU A 258 2.77 -3.32 7.14
N TYR A 259 2.21 -3.20 5.93
CA TYR A 259 2.74 -2.38 4.85
C TYR A 259 1.84 -1.17 4.53
N SER A 260 0.95 -0.81 5.46
CA SER A 260 -0.03 0.25 5.24
C SER A 260 0.65 1.57 4.88
N GLN A 261 1.81 1.89 5.46
CA GLN A 261 2.49 3.16 5.21
C GLN A 261 2.98 3.28 3.76
N GLU A 262 3.51 2.19 3.21
CA GLU A 262 4.05 2.10 1.86
C GLU A 262 2.94 2.21 0.81
N TYR A 263 1.79 1.58 1.07
CA TYR A 263 0.61 1.74 0.21
C TYR A 263 0.10 3.19 0.18
N LEU A 264 0.21 3.92 1.29
CA LEU A 264 -0.24 5.31 1.36
C LEU A 264 0.62 6.27 0.55
N TYR A 265 1.84 5.91 0.13
CA TYR A 265 2.69 6.82 -0.63
C TYR A 265 2.06 7.27 -1.96
N TYR A 266 1.40 6.36 -2.66
CA TYR A 266 0.65 6.70 -3.87
C TYR A 266 -0.56 7.58 -3.53
N VAL A 267 -1.31 7.24 -2.48
CA VAL A 267 -2.53 7.95 -2.07
C VAL A 267 -2.22 9.40 -1.67
N SER A 268 -1.17 9.60 -0.87
CA SER A 268 -0.72 10.95 -0.47
C SER A 268 -0.29 11.78 -1.68
N THR A 269 0.44 11.18 -2.62
CA THR A 269 0.88 11.87 -3.84
C THR A 269 -0.30 12.24 -4.73
N TYR A 270 -1.28 11.33 -4.90
CA TYR A 270 -2.50 11.59 -5.64
C TYR A 270 -3.22 12.84 -5.12
N PHE A 271 -3.43 12.95 -3.81
CA PHE A 271 -4.10 14.11 -3.22
C PHE A 271 -3.23 15.37 -3.21
N ALA A 272 -1.90 15.24 -3.13
CA ALA A 272 -1.01 16.39 -3.23
C ALA A 272 -1.10 17.06 -4.61
N GLU A 273 -1.18 16.26 -5.67
CA GLU A 273 -1.24 16.73 -7.07
C GLU A 273 -2.65 17.14 -7.53
N ASN A 274 -3.71 16.63 -6.89
CA ASN A 274 -5.10 16.82 -7.32
C ASN A 274 -5.98 17.52 -6.27
N LYS A 275 -5.43 18.43 -5.46
CA LYS A 275 -6.16 19.14 -4.37
C LYS A 275 -7.41 19.87 -4.87
N ASP A 276 -7.33 20.43 -6.07
CA ASP A 276 -8.38 21.16 -6.76
C ASP A 276 -9.53 20.26 -7.24
N LYS A 277 -9.31 18.95 -7.35
CA LYS A 277 -10.30 17.99 -7.88
C LYS A 277 -11.23 17.41 -6.82
N LEU A 278 -11.07 17.78 -5.55
CA LEU A 278 -11.98 17.34 -4.48
C LEU A 278 -13.45 17.72 -4.73
N THR A 279 -13.68 18.80 -5.47
CA THR A 279 -15.03 19.27 -5.86
C THR A 279 -15.37 18.99 -7.33
N SER A 280 -14.59 18.14 -8.02
CA SER A 280 -14.84 17.81 -9.42
C SER A 280 -15.94 16.76 -9.57
N ASP A 281 -16.54 16.69 -10.77
CA ASP A 281 -17.51 15.66 -11.15
C ASP A 281 -16.84 14.32 -11.54
N LEU A 282 -15.52 14.20 -11.34
CA LEU A 282 -14.77 12.98 -11.62
C LEU A 282 -15.31 11.83 -10.76
N SER A 283 -15.64 10.72 -11.42
CA SER A 283 -16.08 9.51 -10.75
C SER A 283 -15.68 8.26 -11.51
N ILE A 284 -15.49 7.18 -10.77
CA ILE A 284 -15.28 5.83 -11.32
C ILE A 284 -16.25 4.87 -10.67
N LYS A 285 -16.62 3.82 -11.42
CA LYS A 285 -17.49 2.76 -10.92
C LYS A 285 -16.67 1.51 -10.65
N ILE A 286 -16.65 1.05 -9.41
CA ILE A 286 -15.95 -0.15 -8.98
C ILE A 286 -16.95 -1.27 -8.77
N ARG A 287 -16.76 -2.44 -9.39
CA ARG A 287 -17.68 -3.55 -9.14
C ARG A 287 -17.46 -4.08 -7.71
N SER A 288 -18.54 -4.17 -6.93
CA SER A 288 -18.46 -4.61 -5.52
C SER A 288 -17.75 -5.96 -5.40
N ASN A 289 -17.04 -6.17 -4.29
CA ASN A 289 -16.16 -7.31 -3.95
C ASN A 289 -16.85 -8.70 -3.98
N GLY A 290 -17.25 -9.14 -5.17
CA GLY A 290 -17.78 -10.47 -5.47
C GLY A 290 -16.86 -11.22 -6.42
N GLY A 291 -15.65 -11.54 -5.94
CA GLY A 291 -14.78 -12.51 -6.59
C GLY A 291 -13.76 -11.92 -7.58
N LEU A 292 -12.50 -12.30 -7.35
CA LEU A 292 -11.49 -12.38 -8.40
C LEU A 292 -12.12 -13.08 -9.61
N SER A 293 -11.99 -12.47 -10.78
CA SER A 293 -12.64 -12.94 -11.99
C SER A 293 -12.14 -14.34 -12.38
N THR A 294 -12.93 -15.38 -12.12
CA THR A 294 -13.17 -16.39 -13.16
C THR A 294 -14.21 -15.82 -14.10
N THR A 295 -14.36 -16.43 -15.26
CA THR A 295 -15.58 -16.40 -16.07
C THR A 295 -16.86 -16.43 -15.20
N ASP A 296 -18.01 -16.03 -15.77
CA ASP A 296 -19.33 -15.70 -15.18
C ASP A 296 -19.88 -16.52 -13.99
N PHE A 297 -19.19 -17.58 -13.57
CA PHE A 297 -19.46 -18.49 -12.47
C PHE A 297 -19.70 -17.86 -11.09
N PHE A 298 -19.05 -16.74 -10.76
CA PHE A 298 -19.24 -16.04 -9.47
C PHE A 298 -19.98 -14.69 -9.60
N ALA A 299 -20.56 -14.39 -10.77
CA ALA A 299 -21.15 -13.09 -11.06
C ALA A 299 -22.50 -12.89 -10.33
N ILE A 300 -22.46 -12.59 -9.03
CA ILE A 300 -23.54 -11.81 -8.43
C ILE A 300 -23.39 -10.41 -9.02
N LYS A 301 -24.30 -10.04 -9.93
CA LYS A 301 -24.46 -8.66 -10.39
C LYS A 301 -24.87 -7.82 -9.18
N ARG A 302 -23.91 -7.20 -8.51
CA ARG A 302 -24.15 -6.11 -7.57
C ARG A 302 -23.89 -4.80 -8.30
N GLU A 303 -24.72 -3.80 -8.04
CA GLU A 303 -24.40 -2.44 -8.44
C GLU A 303 -23.05 -2.07 -7.82
N GLY A 304 -22.13 -1.61 -8.67
CA GLY A 304 -20.80 -1.19 -8.24
C GLY A 304 -20.84 0.11 -7.45
N ASP A 305 -19.93 0.27 -6.51
CA ASP A 305 -19.77 1.50 -5.73
C ASP A 305 -19.19 2.60 -6.63
N ILE A 306 -19.73 3.82 -6.50
CA ILE A 306 -19.20 4.99 -7.18
C ILE A 306 -18.16 5.63 -6.28
N ILE A 307 -16.94 5.75 -6.77
CA ILE A 307 -15.83 6.41 -6.08
C ILE A 307 -15.58 7.75 -6.73
N THR A 308 -15.51 8.80 -5.91
CA THR A 308 -15.15 10.16 -6.30
C THR A 308 -13.89 10.58 -5.53
N PRO A 309 -13.16 11.63 -5.98
CA PRO A 309 -12.03 12.15 -5.22
C PRO A 309 -12.41 12.53 -3.77
N SER A 310 -13.59 13.12 -3.58
CA SER A 310 -14.13 13.47 -2.27
C SER A 310 -14.37 12.26 -1.39
N SER A 311 -15.08 11.24 -1.89
CA SER A 311 -15.37 10.04 -1.09
C SER A 311 -14.10 9.25 -0.75
N LEU A 312 -13.13 9.21 -1.67
CA LEU A 312 -11.83 8.59 -1.41
C LEU A 312 -11.02 9.38 -0.38
N TYR A 313 -11.08 10.72 -0.38
CA TYR A 313 -10.40 11.58 0.59
C TYR A 313 -10.98 11.42 2.00
N ASP A 314 -12.30 11.34 2.12
CA ASP A 314 -12.98 11.10 3.40
C ASP A 314 -12.58 9.74 4.01
N ASP A 315 -12.49 8.72 3.16
CA ASP A 315 -12.09 7.37 3.54
C ASP A 315 -10.59 7.31 3.93
N TYR A 316 -9.73 7.95 3.14
CA TYR A 316 -8.30 8.12 3.46
C TYR A 316 -8.09 8.85 4.80
N SER A 317 -8.78 9.97 4.99
CA SER A 317 -8.72 10.76 6.23
C SER A 317 -9.22 9.94 7.42
N SER A 318 -10.33 9.22 7.26
CA SER A 318 -10.89 8.34 8.29
C SER A 318 -9.92 7.20 8.64
N PHE A 319 -9.23 6.64 7.64
CA PHE A 319 -8.23 5.60 7.85
C PHE A 319 -7.01 6.11 8.63
N LEU A 320 -6.49 7.30 8.29
CA LEU A 320 -5.40 7.94 9.03
C LEU A 320 -5.80 8.29 10.47
N ILE A 321 -7.01 8.79 10.69
CA ILE A 321 -7.52 9.09 12.04
C ILE A 321 -7.57 7.83 12.91
N LYS A 322 -7.95 6.69 12.33
CA LYS A 322 -7.99 5.39 13.02
C LYS A 322 -6.60 4.79 13.26
N ASN A 323 -5.61 5.18 12.47
CA ASN A 323 -4.25 4.65 12.50
C ASN A 323 -3.23 5.79 12.67
N PRO A 324 -3.13 6.40 13.86
CA PRO A 324 -2.34 7.62 14.09
C PRO A 324 -0.82 7.42 13.93
N ASN A 325 -0.35 6.17 13.81
CA ASN A 325 1.03 5.84 13.48
C ASN A 325 1.36 6.00 11.99
N LEU A 326 0.34 6.04 11.13
CA LEU A 326 0.49 6.27 9.70
C LEU A 326 0.57 7.77 9.40
N ARG A 327 1.32 8.12 8.36
CA ARG A 327 1.61 9.50 7.99
C ARG A 327 1.12 9.80 6.58
N ALA A 328 0.51 10.97 6.43
CA ALA A 328 0.35 11.64 5.14
C ALA A 328 1.60 12.46 4.88
N ILE A 329 2.32 12.14 3.81
CA ILE A 329 3.60 12.79 3.51
C ILE A 329 3.56 13.25 2.06
N ASP A 330 4.03 14.47 1.84
CA ASP A 330 4.24 15.01 0.50
C ASP A 330 5.64 14.65 0.01
N PHE A 331 5.71 13.93 -1.11
CA PHE A 331 6.95 13.45 -1.72
C PHE A 331 7.38 14.28 -2.93
N SER A 332 6.65 15.34 -3.27
CA SER A 332 6.89 16.16 -4.48
C SER A 332 8.29 16.78 -4.57
N HIS A 333 9.01 16.86 -3.45
CA HIS A 333 10.35 17.44 -3.35
C HIS A 333 11.48 16.40 -3.38
N LEU A 334 11.17 15.11 -3.42
CA LEU A 334 12.14 14.02 -3.41
C LEU A 334 12.40 13.51 -4.83
N ASP A 335 13.67 13.26 -5.13
CA ASP A 335 14.11 12.66 -6.39
C ASP A 335 14.88 11.36 -6.07
N PHE A 336 14.41 10.25 -6.63
CA PHE A 336 14.99 8.92 -6.46
C PHE A 336 15.83 8.48 -7.65
N THR A 337 16.05 9.36 -8.63
CA THR A 337 16.81 9.05 -9.84
C THR A 337 18.21 8.55 -9.49
N GLY A 338 18.59 7.39 -10.03
CA GLY A 338 19.89 6.75 -9.80
C GLY A 338 19.96 5.89 -8.53
N MET A 339 18.87 5.75 -7.77
CA MET A 339 18.76 4.79 -6.68
C MET A 339 18.17 3.46 -7.15
N THR A 340 18.54 2.38 -6.48
CA THR A 340 17.85 1.08 -6.54
C THR A 340 16.67 1.05 -5.57
N LEU A 341 15.73 0.11 -5.77
CA LEU A 341 14.55 0.00 -4.91
C LEU A 341 14.92 -0.23 -3.43
N LYS A 342 16.02 -0.94 -3.19
CA LYS A 342 16.55 -1.18 -1.84
C LYS A 342 17.09 0.09 -1.19
N GLU A 343 17.74 0.96 -1.96
CA GLU A 343 18.24 2.25 -1.48
C GLU A 343 17.08 3.21 -1.18
N VAL A 344 16.04 3.21 -2.03
CA VAL A 344 14.81 3.97 -1.77
C VAL A 344 14.13 3.51 -0.48
N ASP A 345 13.98 2.19 -0.28
CA ASP A 345 13.38 1.65 0.95
C ASP A 345 14.19 2.05 2.19
N ALA A 346 15.52 1.90 2.14
CA ALA A 346 16.40 2.33 3.24
C ALA A 346 16.29 3.84 3.54
N PHE A 347 16.30 4.67 2.50
CA PHE A 347 16.09 6.12 2.62
C PHE A 347 14.74 6.43 3.26
N MET A 348 13.68 5.76 2.83
CA MET A 348 12.33 5.98 3.35
C MET A 348 12.18 5.57 4.80
N GLN A 349 12.78 4.47 5.23
CA GLN A 349 12.79 4.06 6.63
C GLN A 349 13.49 5.10 7.51
N GLU A 350 14.63 5.64 7.06
CA GLU A 350 15.34 6.73 7.74
C GLU A 350 14.53 8.03 7.75
N TYR A 351 13.96 8.42 6.61
CA TYR A 351 13.13 9.60 6.47
C TYR A 351 11.89 9.56 7.37
N LEU A 352 11.18 8.42 7.42
CA LEU A 352 10.04 8.22 8.31
C LEU A 352 10.43 8.26 9.80
N LYS A 353 11.63 7.77 10.13
CA LYS A 353 12.19 7.86 11.48
C LYS A 353 12.51 9.32 11.83
N ASP A 354 13.07 10.09 10.92
CA ASP A 354 13.39 11.51 11.10
C ASP A 354 12.14 12.38 11.23
N LEU A 355 11.08 12.03 10.52
CA LEU A 355 9.78 12.67 10.67
C LEU A 355 9.13 12.40 12.04
N SER A 356 9.59 11.45 12.86
CA SER A 356 9.01 11.20 14.20
C SER A 356 9.35 12.34 15.16
N ALA A 357 8.43 13.30 15.30
CA ALA A 357 8.48 14.26 16.38
C ALA A 357 8.16 13.55 17.70
N ASN A 358 9.17 13.39 18.54
CA ASN A 358 9.04 12.73 19.83
C ASN A 358 9.16 13.79 20.91
N TRP A 359 8.02 14.34 21.35
CA TRP A 359 7.96 15.21 22.51
C TRP A 359 7.82 14.36 23.77
N GLU A 360 8.59 14.68 24.82
CA GLU A 360 8.55 13.99 26.12
C GLU A 360 8.09 14.95 27.22
N PHE A 361 7.18 14.52 28.08
CA PHE A 361 6.75 15.33 29.23
C PHE A 361 7.85 15.41 30.28
N LEU A 362 8.12 16.63 30.74
CA LEU A 362 8.99 16.86 31.88
C LEU A 362 8.10 17.05 33.13
N PRO A 363 8.28 16.25 34.18
CA PRO A 363 7.60 16.46 35.45
C PRO A 363 7.82 17.89 35.99
N PRO A 364 6.85 18.48 36.70
CA PRO A 364 6.97 19.83 37.26
C PRO A 364 8.23 20.02 38.13
N ASP A 365 8.63 18.96 38.85
CA ASP A 365 9.74 18.99 39.79
C ASP A 365 11.09 18.54 39.20
N ASP A 366 11.16 18.21 37.91
CA ASP A 366 12.41 17.77 37.29
C ASP A 366 13.34 18.97 37.05
N ARG A 367 14.30 19.15 37.97
CA ARG A 367 15.37 20.16 37.90
C ARG A 367 16.69 19.63 37.34
N LYS A 368 16.70 18.40 36.81
CA LYS A 368 17.92 17.78 36.25
C LYS A 368 18.40 18.53 35.02
N LEU A 369 17.47 19.02 34.19
CA LEU A 369 17.76 19.78 32.98
C LEU A 369 18.58 21.05 33.27
N GLU A 370 18.15 21.87 34.24
CA GLU A 370 18.81 23.12 34.61
C GLU A 370 20.19 22.85 35.22
N SER A 371 20.32 21.78 36.00
CA SER A 371 21.58 21.35 36.61
C SER A 371 22.59 20.87 35.54
N GLU A 372 22.12 20.14 34.54
CA GLU A 372 22.93 19.72 33.37
C GLU A 372 23.37 20.92 32.52
N ILE A 373 22.50 21.92 32.32
CA ILE A 373 22.82 23.15 31.57
C ILE A 373 23.92 23.94 32.28
N ILE A 374 23.75 24.21 33.57
CA ILE A 374 24.70 25.01 34.36
C ILE A 374 26.08 24.33 34.41
N ASN A 375 26.11 23.01 34.60
CA ASN A 375 27.37 22.26 34.63
C ASN A 375 28.08 22.26 33.27
N ARG A 376 27.35 22.24 32.16
CA ARG A 376 27.95 22.23 30.82
C ARG A 376 28.41 23.62 30.37
N ILE A 377 27.68 24.70 30.67
CA ILE A 377 28.12 26.10 30.43
C ILE A 377 29.49 26.36 31.07
N LYS A 378 29.68 25.88 32.31
CA LYS A 378 30.95 26.01 33.04
C LYS A 378 32.11 25.25 32.40
N ASN A 379 31.82 24.24 31.58
CA ASN A 379 32.79 23.35 30.95
C ASN A 379 32.97 23.62 29.44
N THR A 380 32.21 24.55 28.84
CA THR A 380 32.32 24.90 27.42
C THR A 380 33.59 25.69 27.13
N THR A 381 34.36 25.28 26.12
CA THR A 381 35.55 25.99 25.64
C THR A 381 35.27 26.57 24.25
N PHE A 382 35.08 27.89 24.16
CA PHE A 382 34.86 28.61 22.91
C PHE A 382 35.80 29.81 22.82
N GLY A 383 36.59 29.91 21.75
CA GLY A 383 37.64 30.93 21.60
C GLY A 383 39.04 30.41 21.96
N THR A 384 40.07 31.12 21.49
CA THR A 384 41.48 30.71 21.67
C THR A 384 42.12 31.31 22.92
N THR A 385 41.49 32.32 23.53
CA THR A 385 41.99 32.98 24.74
C THR A 385 41.04 32.79 25.93
N ALA A 386 41.58 32.81 27.15
CA ALA A 386 40.81 32.65 28.38
C ALA A 386 39.75 33.76 28.57
N LEU A 387 40.02 34.98 28.10
CA LEU A 387 39.10 36.12 28.19
C LEU A 387 37.88 35.97 27.27
N GLU A 388 38.09 35.49 26.04
CA GLU A 388 37.00 35.21 25.09
C GLU A 388 36.10 34.08 25.60
N GLN A 389 36.70 33.04 26.19
CA GLN A 389 35.99 31.94 26.82
C GLN A 389 35.11 32.44 27.99
N GLU A 390 35.66 33.26 28.87
CA GLU A 390 34.93 33.83 30.02
C GLU A 390 33.77 34.74 29.57
N GLN A 391 33.99 35.61 28.58
CA GLN A 391 32.95 36.49 28.04
C GLN A 391 31.83 35.71 27.35
N HIS A 392 32.18 34.66 26.59
CA HIS A 392 31.21 33.80 25.94
C HIS A 392 30.39 32.99 26.95
N GLN A 393 31.03 32.38 27.94
CA GLN A 393 30.36 31.67 29.04
C GLN A 393 29.41 32.59 29.81
N LYS A 394 29.83 33.83 30.10
CA LYS A 394 28.99 34.83 30.77
C LYS A 394 27.76 35.20 29.94
N ARG A 395 27.91 35.43 28.63
CA ARG A 395 26.79 35.71 27.73
C ARG A 395 25.81 34.54 27.65
N LEU A 396 26.31 33.30 27.56
CA LEU A 396 25.47 32.09 27.56
C LEU A 396 24.71 31.91 28.87
N LEU A 397 25.37 32.18 30.00
CA LEU A 397 24.73 32.15 31.32
C LEU A 397 23.66 33.23 31.45
N GLU A 398 23.90 34.45 30.97
CA GLU A 398 22.93 35.54 30.95
C GLU A 398 21.70 35.19 30.08
N LEU A 399 21.91 34.64 28.89
CA LEU A 399 20.83 34.15 28.01
C LEU A 399 20.02 33.03 28.67
N PHE A 400 20.69 32.06 29.28
CA PHE A 400 20.02 30.98 30.01
C PHE A 400 19.22 31.51 31.20
N MET A 401 19.80 32.42 31.99
CA MET A 401 19.12 33.03 33.13
C MET A 401 17.94 33.90 32.70
N ALA A 402 18.02 34.60 31.56
CA ALA A 402 16.91 35.37 31.02
C ALA A 402 15.74 34.46 30.58
N LYS A 403 16.03 33.36 29.86
CA LYS A 403 15.03 32.34 29.49
C LYS A 403 14.41 31.70 30.73
N LYS A 404 15.24 31.29 31.68
CA LYS A 404 14.81 30.68 32.94
C LYS A 404 13.95 31.64 33.77
N ALA A 405 14.35 32.90 33.92
CA ALA A 405 13.58 33.91 34.65
C ALA A 405 12.21 34.17 34.00
N LEU A 406 12.14 34.28 32.67
CA LEU A 406 10.88 34.42 31.95
C LEU A 406 9.95 33.23 32.23
N TYR A 407 10.44 32.02 32.00
CA TYR A 407 9.60 30.84 32.06
C TYR A 407 9.25 30.41 33.50
N ASP A 408 10.17 30.53 34.45
CA ASP A 408 9.92 30.27 35.88
C ASP A 408 8.91 31.28 36.47
N SER A 409 8.92 32.55 36.01
CA SER A 409 7.98 33.58 36.49
C SER A 409 6.63 33.57 35.78
N SER A 410 6.51 32.85 34.66
CA SER A 410 5.30 32.80 33.83
C SER A 410 4.33 31.66 34.14
N ASP A 411 4.66 30.82 35.12
CA ASP A 411 3.83 29.71 35.64
C ASP A 411 3.20 28.79 34.55
N PRO A 412 4.01 28.08 33.76
CA PRO A 412 3.52 27.14 32.76
C PRO A 412 2.83 25.93 33.42
N PHE A 413 1.73 25.46 32.81
CA PHE A 413 0.94 24.32 33.29
C PHE A 413 1.70 22.98 33.21
N PHE A 414 2.51 22.77 32.15
CA PHE A 414 3.51 21.69 32.07
C PHE A 414 4.58 22.00 31.01
N ARG A 415 5.68 21.25 31.06
CA ARG A 415 6.82 21.36 30.13
C ARG A 415 6.96 20.12 29.27
N ILE A 416 7.40 20.31 28.03
CA ILE A 416 7.71 19.23 27.08
C ILE A 416 9.12 19.42 26.53
N LYS A 417 9.81 18.33 26.22
CA LYS A 417 11.15 18.32 25.64
C LYS A 417 11.09 17.73 24.23
N GLY A 418 11.69 18.41 23.26
CA GLY A 418 11.85 17.86 21.91
C GLY A 418 12.94 16.79 21.87
N LYS A 419 12.69 15.71 21.13
CA LYS A 419 13.70 14.69 20.74
C LYS A 419 13.94 14.74 19.23
N ASN A 420 14.97 14.05 18.77
CA ASN A 420 15.33 13.93 17.34
C ASN A 420 15.50 15.31 16.68
N THR A 421 14.64 15.64 15.72
CA THR A 421 14.68 16.90 14.94
C THR A 421 14.38 18.15 15.77
N PHE A 422 13.69 18.00 16.90
CA PHE A 422 13.45 19.04 17.90
C PHE A 422 14.39 18.94 19.11
N ASP A 423 15.48 18.19 18.99
CA ASP A 423 16.48 18.15 20.05
C ASP A 423 16.95 19.57 20.42
N GLY A 424 17.10 19.77 21.72
CA GLY A 424 17.41 21.06 22.31
C GLY A 424 16.25 22.03 22.46
N TYR A 425 15.05 21.77 21.95
CA TYR A 425 13.86 22.59 22.21
C TYR A 425 13.16 22.17 23.50
N VAL A 426 12.73 23.18 24.27
CA VAL A 426 11.83 23.01 25.42
C VAL A 426 10.55 23.77 25.12
N GLY A 427 9.42 23.06 25.22
CA GLY A 427 8.08 23.62 25.10
C GLY A 427 7.46 23.90 26.46
N TYR A 428 6.82 25.05 26.57
CA TYR A 428 6.09 25.50 27.74
C TYR A 428 4.61 25.62 27.37
N VAL A 429 3.77 24.84 28.03
CA VAL A 429 2.32 24.84 27.79
C VAL A 429 1.65 25.66 28.88
N TYR A 430 0.93 26.70 28.49
CA TYR A 430 0.35 27.66 29.41
C TYR A 430 -1.12 27.38 29.71
N PRO A 431 -1.60 27.82 30.88
CA PRO A 431 -3.01 27.70 31.26
C PRO A 431 -3.98 28.40 30.30
N ASN A 432 -3.51 29.28 29.40
CA ASN A 432 -4.32 29.92 28.36
C ASN A 432 -4.41 29.10 27.05
N GLY A 433 -3.80 27.90 27.00
CA GLY A 433 -3.82 27.02 25.84
C GLY A 433 -2.76 27.35 24.79
N ARG A 434 -1.82 28.25 25.07
CA ARG A 434 -0.64 28.49 24.22
C ARG A 434 0.50 27.52 24.54
N VAL A 435 1.24 27.17 23.50
CA VAL A 435 2.49 26.41 23.57
C VAL A 435 3.59 27.30 23.03
N VAL A 436 4.64 27.50 23.83
CA VAL A 436 5.82 28.28 23.47
C VAL A 436 7.02 27.34 23.43
N LEU A 437 7.62 27.17 22.26
CA LEU A 437 8.82 26.36 22.03
C LEU A 437 10.03 27.30 21.94
N ASP A 438 10.99 27.12 22.83
CA ASP A 438 12.27 27.85 22.77
C ASP A 438 13.43 26.86 22.70
N LYS A 439 14.43 27.21 21.90
CA LYS A 439 15.61 26.36 21.71
C LYS A 439 16.64 26.70 22.76
N PHE A 440 17.05 25.71 23.54
CA PHE A 440 18.13 25.81 24.50
C PHE A 440 19.45 25.30 23.92
N TYR A 441 19.42 24.33 23.00
CA TYR A 441 20.64 23.70 22.45
C TYR A 441 20.62 23.58 20.92
N ASP A 442 21.79 23.70 20.29
CA ASP A 442 22.01 23.29 18.89
C ASP A 442 22.34 21.82 18.76
N ASN A 443 23.01 21.26 19.77
CA ASN A 443 23.23 19.82 19.92
C ASN A 443 23.21 19.47 21.42
N ALA A 444 22.18 18.75 21.88
CA ALA A 444 22.07 18.41 23.31
C ALA A 444 23.09 17.35 23.75
N SER A 445 23.62 16.54 22.83
CA SER A 445 24.65 15.52 23.15
C SER A 445 26.03 16.14 23.35
N GLU A 446 26.36 17.19 22.58
CA GLU A 446 27.62 17.93 22.67
C GLU A 446 27.54 19.16 23.59
N GLY A 447 26.34 19.50 24.08
CA GLY A 447 26.13 20.62 25.00
C GLY A 447 26.30 22.00 24.36
N ILE A 448 26.20 22.09 23.03
CA ILE A 448 26.30 23.34 22.28
C ILE A 448 24.99 24.11 22.47
N LEU A 449 25.06 25.29 23.08
CA LEU A 449 23.88 26.14 23.31
C LEU A 449 23.46 26.88 22.04
N ALA A 450 22.15 27.04 21.89
CA ALA A 450 21.55 27.75 20.78
C ALA A 450 21.74 29.28 20.93
N ASP A 451 22.53 29.92 20.06
CA ASP A 451 22.65 31.39 19.98
C ASP A 451 21.74 31.95 18.87
N GLY A 452 20.68 32.66 19.26
CA GLY A 452 19.85 33.42 18.30
C GLY A 452 18.74 32.65 17.57
N HIS A 453 18.44 31.40 17.94
CA HIS A 453 17.27 30.68 17.42
C HIS A 453 15.96 31.33 17.86
N ALA A 454 14.99 31.48 16.96
CA ALA A 454 13.70 32.09 17.26
C ALA A 454 12.86 31.24 18.23
N VAL A 455 12.05 31.91 19.06
CA VAL A 455 10.95 31.32 19.83
C VAL A 455 9.78 31.09 18.89
N TYR A 456 9.14 29.93 19.02
CA TYR A 456 7.95 29.58 18.26
C TYR A 456 6.75 29.49 19.20
N ALA A 457 5.62 30.07 18.83
CA ALA A 457 4.41 30.03 19.63
C ALA A 457 3.19 29.65 18.80
N MET A 458 2.29 28.89 19.38
CA MET A 458 1.06 28.40 18.75
C MET A 458 0.04 28.01 19.83
N SER A 459 -1.20 27.74 19.47
CA SER A 459 -2.17 27.11 20.38
C SER A 459 -1.85 25.62 20.57
N ILE A 460 -2.40 25.00 21.62
CA ILE A 460 -2.22 23.57 21.90
C ILE A 460 -2.85 22.68 20.82
N GLN A 461 -3.93 23.13 20.19
CA GLN A 461 -4.54 22.46 19.05
C GLN A 461 -3.62 22.52 17.82
N GLU A 462 -3.10 23.71 17.50
CA GLU A 462 -2.13 23.88 16.43
C GLU A 462 -0.86 23.10 16.71
N PHE A 463 -0.37 23.08 17.95
CA PHE A 463 0.78 22.27 18.37
C PHE A 463 0.57 20.78 18.12
N TYR A 464 -0.61 20.24 18.46
CA TYR A 464 -0.92 18.84 18.20
C TYR A 464 -0.87 18.50 16.70
N GLU A 465 -1.38 19.40 15.84
CA GLU A 465 -1.35 19.18 14.39
C GLU A 465 0.04 19.39 13.79
N LEU A 466 0.70 20.49 14.15
CA LEU A 466 2.02 20.85 13.66
C LEU A 466 3.10 19.88 14.14
N SER A 467 2.97 19.33 15.35
CA SER A 467 3.93 18.35 15.88
C SER A 467 4.06 17.09 15.03
N LYS A 468 3.17 16.81 14.07
CA LYS A 468 3.29 15.67 13.15
C LYS A 468 4.18 15.96 11.94
N LEU A 469 4.54 17.23 11.72
CA LEU A 469 5.28 17.74 10.58
C LEU A 469 6.79 17.84 10.89
N SER A 470 7.62 17.94 9.85
CA SER A 470 9.06 18.19 10.02
C SER A 470 9.32 19.59 10.59
N LYS A 471 10.49 19.78 11.19
CA LYS A 471 10.92 21.09 11.73
C LYS A 471 10.85 22.22 10.70
N SER A 472 11.25 21.95 9.46
CA SER A 472 11.22 22.93 8.37
C SER A 472 9.79 23.35 8.01
N GLU A 473 8.85 22.41 8.07
CA GLU A 473 7.43 22.67 7.79
C GLU A 473 6.76 23.43 8.93
N ILE A 474 7.04 23.08 10.21
CA ILE A 474 6.50 23.83 11.36
C ILE A 474 6.92 25.29 11.29
N ILE A 475 8.22 25.55 11.02
CA ILE A 475 8.79 26.91 11.02
C ILE A 475 8.22 27.78 9.89
N ARG A 476 7.79 27.17 8.79
CA ARG A 476 7.21 27.86 7.62
C ARG A 476 5.69 27.95 7.67
N ASN A 477 5.04 27.33 8.66
CA ASN A 477 3.59 27.30 8.76
C ASN A 477 3.07 28.59 9.39
N ASP A 478 2.05 29.21 8.77
CA ASP A 478 1.45 30.46 9.24
C ASP A 478 0.77 30.34 10.62
N LEU A 479 0.44 29.11 11.04
CA LEU A 479 -0.09 28.81 12.38
C LEU A 479 0.99 28.86 13.48
N CYS A 480 2.26 28.99 13.10
CA CYS A 480 3.40 29.06 14.00
C CYS A 480 3.97 30.49 14.05
N ASN A 481 3.71 31.20 15.14
CA ASN A 481 4.25 32.54 15.35
C ASN A 481 5.74 32.47 15.68
N ARG A 482 6.56 33.25 14.96
CA ARG A 482 8.02 33.27 15.11
C ARG A 482 8.50 34.58 15.74
N TYR A 483 9.19 34.47 16.88
CA TYR A 483 9.79 35.59 17.59
C TYR A 483 11.31 35.46 17.63
N VAL A 484 12.02 36.33 16.92
CA VAL A 484 13.49 36.36 16.92
C VAL A 484 14.01 36.95 18.25
N HIS A 485 15.06 36.35 18.81
CA HIS A 485 15.78 36.80 20.02
C HIS A 485 16.55 38.11 19.79
N ARG A 486 15.82 39.20 19.50
CA ARG A 486 16.36 40.55 19.27
C ARG A 486 15.47 41.60 19.93
N GLY A 487 16.07 42.52 20.68
CA GLY A 487 15.37 43.56 21.44
C GLY A 487 14.55 42.97 22.60
N ASN A 488 13.41 43.59 22.94
CA ASN A 488 12.49 43.14 24.00
C ASN A 488 11.65 41.92 23.57
N TRP A 489 12.29 40.86 23.12
CA TRP A 489 11.60 39.64 22.66
C TRP A 489 10.81 38.97 23.80
N THR A 490 11.33 39.03 25.03
CA THR A 490 10.68 38.52 26.24
C THR A 490 9.33 39.19 26.47
N GLU A 491 9.25 40.53 26.42
CA GLU A 491 8.00 41.28 26.57
C GLU A 491 7.00 40.97 25.45
N ARG A 492 7.48 40.76 24.22
CA ARG A 492 6.60 40.40 23.08
C ARG A 492 5.98 39.02 23.28
N VAL A 493 6.77 38.02 23.64
CA VAL A 493 6.27 36.66 23.92
C VAL A 493 5.33 36.69 25.13
N LEU A 494 5.70 37.43 26.18
CA LEU A 494 4.89 37.55 27.39
C LEU A 494 3.53 38.18 27.10
N ASN A 495 3.48 39.31 26.40
CA ASN A 495 2.24 40.05 26.17
C ASN A 495 1.35 39.40 25.10
N ASN A 496 1.94 38.86 24.03
CA ASN A 496 1.18 38.37 22.87
C ASN A 496 0.79 36.89 22.99
N GLU A 497 1.49 36.10 23.80
CA GLU A 497 1.26 34.66 23.89
C GLU A 497 0.95 34.21 25.31
N ILE A 498 1.75 34.59 26.31
CA ILE A 498 1.59 34.09 27.69
C ILE A 498 0.42 34.77 28.41
N ASN A 499 0.32 36.09 28.31
CA ASN A 499 -0.72 36.91 28.96
C ASN A 499 -1.92 37.21 28.05
N ALA A 500 -1.97 36.62 26.86
CA ALA A 500 -3.05 36.85 25.91
C ALA A 500 -4.42 36.42 26.49
N ALA A 501 -5.45 37.25 26.24
CA ALA A 501 -6.80 37.01 26.74
C ALA A 501 -7.41 35.72 26.18
N THR A 502 -7.90 34.84 27.05
CA THR A 502 -8.50 33.53 26.71
C THR A 502 -9.89 33.65 26.10
N SER A 503 -10.19 32.85 25.07
CA SER A 503 -11.57 32.61 24.58
C SER A 503 -12.21 31.32 25.11
N LYS A 504 -11.45 30.39 25.72
CA LYS A 504 -11.98 29.14 26.34
C LYS A 504 -11.13 28.69 27.54
N ASN A 505 -11.75 27.99 28.50
CA ASN A 505 -11.11 27.49 29.73
C ASN A 505 -10.22 26.24 29.47
N PRO A 506 -8.89 26.34 29.54
CA PRO A 506 -7.99 25.33 28.95
C PRO A 506 -7.72 24.09 29.80
N SER A 507 -8.06 24.12 31.10
CA SER A 507 -8.06 22.94 31.96
C SER A 507 -9.00 21.84 31.44
N VAL A 508 -10.07 22.22 30.74
CA VAL A 508 -11.03 21.30 30.11
C VAL A 508 -10.45 20.68 28.84
N VAL A 509 -9.80 21.50 28.00
CA VAL A 509 -9.22 21.08 26.71
C VAL A 509 -8.05 20.12 26.91
N VAL A 510 -7.11 20.45 27.81
CA VAL A 510 -5.93 19.60 28.07
C VAL A 510 -6.34 18.30 28.76
N ARG A 511 -7.26 18.34 29.74
CA ARG A 511 -7.80 17.12 30.36
C ARG A 511 -8.57 16.26 29.36
N GLU A 512 -9.31 16.84 28.41
CA GLU A 512 -9.93 16.09 27.33
C GLU A 512 -8.91 15.40 26.42
N LEU A 513 -7.83 16.10 26.05
CA LEU A 513 -6.79 15.55 25.17
C LEU A 513 -5.99 14.43 25.85
N VAL A 514 -5.66 14.58 27.14
CA VAL A 514 -5.04 13.52 27.97
C VAL A 514 -6.01 12.34 28.15
N ARG A 515 -7.29 12.61 28.48
CA ARG A 515 -8.32 11.55 28.63
C ARG A 515 -8.61 10.80 27.31
N LYS A 516 -8.43 11.46 26.16
CA LYS A 516 -8.56 10.87 24.82
C LYS A 516 -7.28 10.17 24.34
N GLY A 517 -6.22 10.12 25.16
CA GLY A 517 -4.94 9.49 24.81
C GLY A 517 -4.16 10.22 23.70
N LYS A 518 -4.50 11.49 23.43
CA LYS A 518 -3.89 12.32 22.39
C LYS A 518 -2.70 13.15 22.88
N LEU A 519 -2.53 13.24 24.20
CA LEU A 519 -1.35 13.72 24.90
C LEU A 519 -0.96 12.61 25.88
N LYS A 520 0.27 12.09 25.80
CA LYS A 520 0.76 10.96 26.61
C LYS A 520 1.64 11.42 27.76
#